data_AF-A0A1C0VX16-F1
#
_entry.id   AF-A0A1C0VX16-F1
#
_cell.length_a   1.000
_cell.length_b   1.000
_cell.length_c   1.000
_cell.angle_alpha   90.00
_cell.angle_beta   90.00
_cell.angle_gamma   90.00
#
_symmetry.space_group_name_H-M   'P 1'
#
loop_
_entity.id
_entity.type
_entity.pdbx_description
1 polymer ?
#
loop_
_entity_poly.entity_id
_entity_poly.type
_entity_poly.pdbx_seq_one_letter_code
_entity_poly.pdbx_strand_id
1 'polypeptide(L)'
;MSATSKYWTLVKINIAGGCKIEVITEAKVFFTSEFLKDSTQTDISDDQIQRHLQELMKFPPPNQPEKSLLAKCCLLCFISHHIQQVCRHIEAQFGTVHGFTYQDLLPFVLSEDGRFNKFSREVNSSSSYQSISQIILESFDPDRSSLTTWIYRRVKHNSELNSFLLERGVYLVSDWAILNDTRPKQLERILSEFYQLTPFEVQQSIQILESYHAIYRAARMQQRQAGARRQCQPPTPEQLQQIAQNIEEKTSQKISAKMVMSLLQQLASRLRNYRISVRGGSPQTEILDTSENSYIIKKIVDDRELNDPENQEEKNEFLKLYRQQLLVCLEAAIAEVIAIWIKQLQRQSPQKTKQFLTALQLFHCQGKTMGEIAAIVGLQAQYQVTRLLKLKSFRADVRHRLLEMLRDRILAAAKSYISPAQLQQQDKQIEEALSEQINTVIQEAEIEASTAKKTTTSSIFSQKLCIYLDKMI
;
A
#
# COMPACT_ATOMS: atom_id res chain seq x y z
N MET A 1 -3.51 17.31 30.19
CA MET A 1 -4.72 16.75 30.83
C MET A 1 -4.31 15.55 31.66
N SER A 2 -4.83 15.38 32.88
CA SER A 2 -4.43 14.24 33.74
C SER A 2 -4.75 12.92 33.05
N ALA A 3 -3.91 11.89 33.24
CA ALA A 3 -4.10 10.57 32.61
C ALA A 3 -5.48 9.98 32.91
N THR A 4 -6.07 10.30 34.05
CA THR A 4 -7.39 9.82 34.52
C THR A 4 -8.57 10.50 33.83
N SER A 5 -8.39 11.69 33.24
CA SER A 5 -9.50 12.45 32.66
C SER A 5 -10.26 11.77 31.53
N LYS A 6 -9.62 10.81 30.85
CA LYS A 6 -10.22 9.94 29.84
C LYS A 6 -11.41 9.10 30.32
N TYR A 7 -11.59 8.91 31.63
CA TYR A 7 -12.71 8.13 32.19
C TYR A 7 -13.98 8.95 32.41
N TRP A 8 -13.95 10.28 32.25
CA TRP A 8 -15.14 11.14 32.38
C TRP A 8 -15.26 12.18 31.28
N THR A 9 -14.40 12.09 30.27
CA THR A 9 -14.48 12.91 29.07
C THR A 9 -14.82 12.01 27.88
N LEU A 10 -15.71 12.48 27.03
CA LEU A 10 -16.21 11.75 25.87
C LEU A 10 -15.79 12.46 24.60
N VAL A 11 -15.11 11.74 23.70
CA VAL A 11 -14.76 12.24 22.37
C VAL A 11 -15.95 12.02 21.44
N LYS A 12 -16.46 13.11 20.86
CA LYS A 12 -17.56 13.11 19.88
C LYS A 12 -17.14 13.82 18.59
N ILE A 13 -17.85 13.52 17.52
CA ILE A 13 -17.77 14.24 16.25
C ILE A 13 -18.74 15.43 16.33
N ASN A 14 -18.31 16.61 15.88
CA ASN A 14 -19.18 17.77 15.73
C ASN A 14 -19.82 17.78 14.33
N ILE A 15 -20.85 18.61 14.14
CA ILE A 15 -21.58 18.72 12.86
C ILE A 15 -20.67 19.15 11.70
N ALA A 16 -19.51 19.75 11.99
CA ALA A 16 -18.50 20.17 11.01
C ALA A 16 -17.39 19.13 10.78
N GLY A 17 -17.52 17.89 11.30
CA GLY A 17 -16.54 16.80 11.14
C GLY A 17 -15.33 16.84 12.10
N GLY A 18 -15.22 17.86 12.95
CA GLY A 18 -14.14 17.99 13.95
C GLY A 18 -14.43 17.24 15.26
N CYS A 19 -13.38 16.99 16.05
CA CYS A 19 -13.55 16.42 17.40
C CYS A 19 -13.98 17.46 18.43
N LYS A 20 -14.96 17.11 19.26
CA LYS A 20 -15.25 17.81 20.51
C LYS A 20 -15.10 16.85 21.69
N ILE A 21 -14.45 17.33 22.75
CA ILE A 21 -14.37 16.63 24.02
C ILE A 21 -15.46 17.20 24.93
N GLU A 22 -16.35 16.34 25.41
CA GLU A 22 -17.42 16.70 26.34
C GLU A 22 -17.16 16.08 27.70
N VAL A 23 -17.27 16.87 28.77
CA VAL A 23 -17.14 16.37 30.14
C VAL A 23 -18.49 15.81 30.58
N ILE A 24 -18.52 14.54 31.00
CA ILE A 24 -19.69 13.94 31.63
C ILE A 24 -19.59 14.16 33.14
N THR A 25 -20.38 15.09 33.65
CA THR A 25 -20.31 15.54 35.05
C THR A 25 -20.60 14.39 36.02
N GLU A 26 -21.58 13.56 35.73
CA GLU A 26 -21.99 12.42 36.55
C GLU A 26 -20.87 11.37 36.63
N ALA A 27 -20.23 11.07 35.49
CA ALA A 27 -19.08 10.17 35.43
C ALA A 27 -17.87 10.73 36.18
N LYS A 28 -17.64 12.06 36.12
CA LYS A 28 -16.55 12.72 36.85
C LYS A 28 -16.75 12.62 38.36
N VAL A 29 -17.95 12.93 38.84
CA VAL A 29 -18.29 12.82 40.27
C VAL A 29 -18.15 11.38 40.74
N PHE A 30 -18.73 10.43 40.00
CA PHE A 30 -18.62 9.01 40.29
C PHE A 30 -17.16 8.52 40.35
N PHE A 31 -16.38 8.78 39.29
CA PHE A 31 -14.99 8.33 39.21
C PHE A 31 -14.13 8.92 40.32
N THR A 32 -14.29 10.21 40.61
CA THR A 32 -13.58 10.87 41.72
C THR A 32 -13.99 10.27 43.07
N SER A 33 -15.27 9.90 43.21
CA SER A 33 -15.81 9.35 44.44
C SER A 33 -15.39 7.91 44.74
N GLU A 34 -15.06 7.12 43.72
CA GLU A 34 -14.66 5.71 43.85
C GLU A 34 -13.14 5.54 43.91
N PHE A 35 -12.38 6.36 43.15
CA PHE A 35 -10.94 6.16 42.98
C PHE A 35 -10.05 7.28 43.54
N LEU A 36 -10.61 8.46 43.87
CA LEU A 36 -9.82 9.64 44.27
C LEU A 36 -10.17 10.18 45.68
N LYS A 37 -11.05 9.52 46.44
CA LYS A 37 -11.43 9.98 47.81
C LYS A 37 -10.31 9.86 48.84
N ASP A 38 -9.38 8.92 48.66
CA ASP A 38 -8.23 8.72 49.53
C ASP A 38 -6.95 9.09 48.77
N SER A 39 -6.52 10.35 48.93
CA SER A 39 -5.42 11.00 48.21
C SER A 39 -4.01 10.49 48.58
N THR A 40 -3.83 9.18 48.73
CA THR A 40 -2.54 8.53 49.04
C THR A 40 -2.08 7.49 48.03
N GLN A 41 -2.90 7.14 47.02
CA GLN A 41 -2.49 6.21 45.95
C GLN A 41 -2.17 6.97 44.65
N THR A 42 -0.90 7.32 44.47
CA THR A 42 -0.41 8.12 43.35
C THR A 42 -0.21 7.37 42.03
N ASP A 43 -0.56 6.08 41.91
CA ASP A 43 -0.43 5.39 40.60
C ASP A 43 -1.30 4.13 40.51
N ILE A 44 -2.63 4.29 40.47
CA ILE A 44 -3.53 3.17 40.13
C ILE A 44 -3.42 2.91 38.62
N SER A 45 -3.07 1.68 38.24
CA SER A 45 -2.93 1.35 36.82
C SER A 45 -4.28 1.30 36.11
N ASP A 46 -4.29 1.67 34.83
CA ASP A 46 -5.51 1.62 34.01
C ASP A 46 -6.17 0.23 34.01
N ASP A 47 -5.36 -0.83 34.06
CA ASP A 47 -5.85 -2.22 34.09
C ASP A 47 -6.65 -2.50 35.38
N GLN A 48 -6.21 -1.97 36.53
CA GLN A 48 -6.93 -2.11 37.79
C GLN A 48 -8.24 -1.33 37.77
N ILE A 49 -8.22 -0.10 37.26
CA ILE A 49 -9.42 0.75 37.11
C ILE A 49 -10.44 0.07 36.19
N GLN A 50 -10.00 -0.44 35.04
CA GLN A 50 -10.87 -1.10 34.06
C GLN A 50 -11.52 -2.38 34.63
N ARG A 51 -10.75 -3.20 35.36
CA ARG A 51 -11.29 -4.40 36.01
C ARG A 51 -12.36 -4.04 37.03
N HIS A 52 -12.08 -3.08 37.90
CA HIS A 52 -13.04 -2.65 38.92
C HIS A 52 -14.32 -2.06 38.30
N LEU A 53 -14.21 -1.21 37.29
CA LEU A 53 -15.37 -0.68 36.56
C LEU A 53 -16.16 -1.79 35.86
N GLN A 54 -15.51 -2.83 35.34
CA GLN A 54 -16.19 -3.95 34.70
C GLN A 54 -16.93 -4.84 35.71
N GLU A 55 -16.35 -5.05 36.89
CA GLU A 55 -17.01 -5.73 38.01
C GLU A 55 -18.26 -4.97 38.45
N LEU A 56 -18.16 -3.66 38.68
CA LEU A 56 -19.30 -2.81 39.04
C LEU A 56 -20.39 -2.79 37.95
N MET A 57 -20.00 -2.90 36.68
CA MET A 57 -20.94 -3.00 35.57
C MET A 57 -21.71 -4.33 35.58
N LYS A 58 -21.02 -5.46 35.81
CA LYS A 58 -21.62 -6.82 35.80
C LYS A 58 -22.37 -7.17 37.08
N PHE A 59 -21.84 -6.73 38.22
CA PHE A 59 -22.33 -7.05 39.56
C PHE A 59 -22.48 -5.77 40.40
N PRO A 60 -23.45 -4.90 40.07
CA PRO A 60 -23.69 -3.71 40.87
C PRO A 60 -24.15 -4.07 42.29
N PRO A 61 -23.79 -3.26 43.31
CA PRO A 61 -24.33 -3.42 44.64
C PRO A 61 -25.87 -3.32 44.62
N PRO A 62 -26.60 -4.20 45.32
CA PRO A 62 -28.07 -4.25 45.26
C PRO A 62 -28.74 -2.94 45.67
N ASN A 63 -28.06 -2.13 46.51
CA ASN A 63 -28.56 -0.85 46.99
C ASN A 63 -28.22 0.34 46.06
N GLN A 64 -27.43 0.13 44.98
CA GLN A 64 -26.90 1.18 44.11
C GLN A 64 -26.80 0.74 42.63
N PRO A 65 -27.92 0.41 41.96
CA PRO A 65 -27.92 -0.05 40.57
C PRO A 65 -27.38 1.00 39.58
N GLU A 66 -27.49 2.28 39.92
CA GLU A 66 -26.98 3.40 39.13
C GLU A 66 -25.46 3.33 38.89
N LYS A 67 -24.71 2.68 39.80
CA LYS A 67 -23.26 2.47 39.65
C LYS A 67 -22.91 1.63 38.42
N SER A 68 -23.77 0.68 38.01
CA SER A 68 -23.52 -0.10 36.79
C SER A 68 -23.53 0.80 35.56
N LEU A 69 -24.49 1.73 35.48
CA LEU A 69 -24.61 2.67 34.37
C LEU A 69 -23.45 3.67 34.35
N LEU A 70 -23.07 4.21 35.51
CA LEU A 70 -21.95 5.14 35.62
C LEU A 70 -20.61 4.47 35.30
N ALA A 71 -20.41 3.23 35.75
CA ALA A 71 -19.21 2.45 35.42
C ALA A 71 -19.14 2.15 33.91
N LYS A 72 -20.27 1.79 33.29
CA LYS A 72 -20.40 1.65 31.84
C LYS A 72 -20.05 2.96 31.12
N CYS A 73 -20.56 4.10 31.58
CA CYS A 73 -20.23 5.41 31.01
C CYS A 73 -18.73 5.72 31.10
N CYS A 74 -18.09 5.43 32.24
CA CYS A 74 -16.65 5.64 32.40
C CYS A 74 -15.81 4.80 31.42
N LEU A 75 -16.17 3.52 31.25
CA LEU A 75 -15.51 2.64 30.29
C LEU A 75 -15.71 3.10 28.85
N LEU A 76 -16.90 3.61 28.50
CA LEU A 76 -17.15 4.11 27.16
C LEU A 76 -16.43 5.44 26.88
N CYS A 77 -16.28 6.31 27.88
CA CYS A 77 -15.43 7.50 27.82
C CYS A 77 -13.97 7.11 27.49
N PHE A 78 -13.44 6.12 28.21
CA PHE A 78 -12.11 5.59 27.99
C PHE A 78 -11.96 5.01 26.57
N ILE A 79 -12.94 4.21 26.13
CA ILE A 79 -12.98 3.64 24.78
C ILE A 79 -12.94 4.74 23.72
N SER A 80 -13.73 5.81 23.86
CA SER A 80 -13.77 6.91 22.88
C SER A 80 -12.42 7.61 22.70
N HIS A 81 -11.67 7.82 23.78
CA HIS A 81 -10.32 8.38 23.75
C HIS A 81 -9.34 7.46 23.01
N HIS A 82 -9.39 6.16 23.31
CA HIS A 82 -8.50 5.22 22.67
C HIS A 82 -8.85 4.96 21.21
N ILE A 83 -10.13 5.03 20.81
CA ILE A 83 -10.51 5.03 19.39
C ILE A 83 -9.87 6.21 18.66
N GLN A 84 -9.97 7.43 19.23
CA GLN A 84 -9.33 8.61 18.65
C GLN A 84 -7.81 8.44 18.53
N GLN A 85 -7.14 7.87 19.53
CA GLN A 85 -5.71 7.59 19.49
C GLN A 85 -5.35 6.58 18.39
N VAL A 86 -6.18 5.54 18.20
CA VAL A 86 -5.98 4.56 17.11
C VAL A 86 -6.09 5.23 15.75
N CYS A 87 -7.09 6.10 15.54
CA CYS A 87 -7.23 6.87 14.30
C CYS A 87 -6.02 7.78 14.04
N ARG A 88 -5.52 8.48 15.07
CA ARG A 88 -4.28 9.29 14.96
C ARG A 88 -3.07 8.45 14.62
N HIS A 89 -2.97 7.24 15.17
CA HIS A 89 -1.89 6.32 14.84
C HIS A 89 -1.96 5.86 13.38
N ILE A 90 -3.16 5.60 12.86
CA ILE A 90 -3.36 5.25 11.45
C ILE A 90 -2.99 6.42 10.53
N GLU A 91 -3.41 7.64 10.86
CA GLU A 91 -3.01 8.85 10.14
C GLU A 91 -1.49 9.07 10.18
N ALA A 92 -0.84 8.93 11.33
CA ALA A 92 0.60 9.08 11.43
C ALA A 92 1.37 8.05 10.57
N GLN A 93 0.79 6.87 10.34
CA GLN A 93 1.39 5.82 9.52
C GLN A 93 1.11 5.98 8.02
N PHE A 94 -0.09 6.43 7.64
CA PHE A 94 -0.57 6.37 6.26
C PHE A 94 -1.17 7.67 5.74
N GLY A 95 -1.59 8.58 6.61
CA GLY A 95 -2.36 9.78 6.25
C GLY A 95 -1.63 10.74 5.33
N THR A 96 -0.33 10.96 5.55
CA THR A 96 0.49 11.86 4.72
C THR A 96 0.64 11.36 3.28
N VAL A 97 0.80 10.05 3.10
CA VAL A 97 1.01 9.42 1.78
C VAL A 97 -0.32 9.22 1.05
N HIS A 98 -1.41 8.94 1.78
CA HIS A 98 -2.70 8.56 1.20
C HIS A 98 -3.77 9.68 1.25
N GLY A 99 -3.39 10.89 1.69
CA GLY A 99 -4.22 12.09 1.61
C GLY A 99 -5.48 12.04 2.47
N PHE A 100 -5.37 11.54 3.70
CA PHE A 100 -6.44 11.58 4.70
C PHE A 100 -5.90 11.96 6.08
N THR A 101 -6.77 12.50 6.91
CA THR A 101 -6.49 12.87 8.30
C THR A 101 -7.19 11.93 9.27
N TYR A 102 -6.84 11.97 10.54
CA TYR A 102 -7.54 11.18 11.55
C TYR A 102 -9.02 11.55 11.65
N GLN A 103 -9.39 12.80 11.30
CA GLN A 103 -10.77 13.29 11.33
C GLN A 103 -11.64 12.56 10.31
N ASP A 104 -11.08 12.23 9.14
CA ASP A 104 -11.77 11.45 8.11
C ASP A 104 -12.09 10.02 8.56
N LEU A 105 -11.32 9.48 9.52
CA LEU A 105 -11.52 8.12 10.04
C LEU A 105 -12.61 8.03 11.11
N LEU A 106 -12.83 9.12 11.86
CA LEU A 106 -13.72 9.11 13.03
C LEU A 106 -15.17 8.77 12.71
N PRO A 107 -15.80 9.26 11.62
CA PRO A 107 -17.18 8.92 11.28
C PRO A 107 -17.47 7.43 11.19
N PHE A 108 -16.47 6.61 10.86
CA PHE A 108 -16.61 5.15 10.73
C PHE A 108 -16.51 4.40 12.07
N VAL A 109 -16.04 5.07 13.13
CA VAL A 109 -15.70 4.41 14.41
C VAL A 109 -16.24 5.13 15.65
N LEU A 110 -16.67 6.38 15.54
CA LEU A 110 -17.37 7.10 16.58
C LEU A 110 -18.79 7.38 16.11
N SER A 111 -19.78 6.97 16.89
CA SER A 111 -21.18 7.21 16.57
C SER A 111 -21.54 8.69 16.75
N GLU A 112 -22.26 9.27 15.78
CA GLU A 112 -22.64 10.69 15.73
C GLU A 112 -23.40 11.17 16.97
N ASP A 113 -24.20 10.30 17.58
CA ASP A 113 -25.10 10.77 18.63
C ASP A 113 -24.37 11.18 19.90
N GLY A 114 -23.22 10.57 20.21
CA GLY A 114 -22.54 10.74 21.50
C GLY A 114 -23.43 10.55 22.73
N ARG A 115 -24.68 10.12 22.51
CA ARG A 115 -25.65 9.70 23.48
C ARG A 115 -25.40 8.21 23.52
N PHE A 116 -24.59 7.77 24.46
CA PHE A 116 -24.94 6.53 25.14
C PHE A 116 -26.40 6.73 25.49
N ASN A 117 -27.30 6.04 24.78
CA ASN A 117 -28.74 6.31 24.78
C ASN A 117 -29.13 6.81 26.16
N LYS A 118 -29.73 8.00 26.17
CA LYS A 118 -30.17 8.68 27.39
C LYS A 118 -30.63 7.64 28.40
N PHE A 119 -30.39 7.92 29.66
CA PHE A 119 -30.98 7.31 30.86
C PHE A 119 -32.53 7.29 30.84
N SER A 120 -33.11 6.85 29.74
CA SER A 120 -34.49 6.93 29.32
C SER A 120 -34.90 5.49 29.05
N ARG A 121 -35.61 4.94 30.03
CA ARG A 121 -36.82 4.18 29.73
C ARG A 121 -37.53 4.86 28.56
N GLU A 122 -37.91 4.07 27.56
CA GLU A 122 -38.67 4.47 26.36
C GLU A 122 -37.84 5.12 25.25
N VAL A 123 -37.50 4.34 24.20
CA VAL A 123 -38.05 4.53 22.85
C VAL A 123 -37.94 3.19 22.11
N ASN A 124 -39.09 2.66 21.72
CA ASN A 124 -39.23 1.62 20.72
C ASN A 124 -38.73 2.16 19.36
N SER A 125 -37.53 1.76 18.94
CA SER A 125 -37.16 1.83 17.52
C SER A 125 -36.25 0.68 17.17
N SER A 126 -36.81 -0.19 16.34
CA SER A 126 -36.27 -1.40 15.75
C SER A 126 -35.09 -1.10 14.80
N SER A 127 -33.94 -0.69 15.33
CA SER A 127 -32.70 -0.65 14.56
C SER A 127 -31.65 -1.47 15.29
N SER A 128 -31.22 -2.57 14.69
CA SER A 128 -30.17 -3.47 15.21
C SER A 128 -28.76 -2.85 15.18
N TYR A 129 -28.64 -1.53 15.11
CA TYR A 129 -27.38 -0.83 15.00
C TYR A 129 -26.73 -0.73 16.39
N GLN A 130 -25.70 -1.52 16.62
CA GLN A 130 -24.84 -1.41 17.80
C GLN A 130 -23.60 -0.59 17.45
N SER A 131 -23.32 0.43 18.25
CA SER A 131 -22.07 1.21 18.11
C SER A 131 -20.84 0.33 18.35
N ILE A 132 -19.73 0.61 17.67
CA ILE A 132 -18.46 -0.14 17.87
C ILE A 132 -17.99 -0.07 19.34
N SER A 133 -18.23 1.04 20.03
CA SER A 133 -17.90 1.19 21.45
C SER A 133 -18.67 0.22 22.34
N GLN A 134 -19.95 -0.05 22.03
CA GLN A 134 -20.74 -1.07 22.72
C GLN A 134 -20.25 -2.48 22.40
N ILE A 135 -19.97 -2.78 21.13
CA ILE A 135 -19.42 -4.09 20.70
C ILE A 135 -18.08 -4.37 21.39
N ILE A 136 -17.21 -3.36 21.50
CA ILE A 136 -15.93 -3.45 22.21
C ILE A 136 -16.19 -3.82 23.67
N LEU A 137 -17.08 -3.10 24.35
CA LEU A 137 -17.34 -3.29 25.78
C LEU A 137 -18.00 -4.63 26.10
N GLU A 138 -18.98 -5.05 25.29
CA GLU A 138 -19.70 -6.32 25.45
C GLU A 138 -18.79 -7.53 25.21
N SER A 139 -17.85 -7.42 24.27
CA SER A 139 -16.92 -8.51 23.94
C SER A 139 -15.59 -8.48 24.71
N PHE A 140 -15.39 -7.52 25.61
CA PHE A 140 -14.14 -7.35 26.35
C PHE A 140 -14.01 -8.33 27.50
N ASP A 141 -12.87 -9.02 27.54
CA ASP A 141 -12.46 -9.97 28.59
C ASP A 141 -11.13 -9.50 29.23
N PRO A 142 -11.14 -9.08 30.51
CA PRO A 142 -9.98 -8.50 31.19
C PRO A 142 -8.90 -9.53 31.52
N ASP A 143 -9.21 -10.82 31.45
CA ASP A 143 -8.25 -11.91 31.70
C ASP A 143 -7.45 -12.25 30.44
N ARG A 144 -7.95 -11.87 29.26
CA ARG A 144 -7.34 -12.21 27.96
C ARG A 144 -6.50 -11.10 27.36
N SER A 145 -6.80 -9.83 27.65
CA SER A 145 -6.06 -8.68 27.13
C SER A 145 -6.41 -7.39 27.88
N SER A 146 -5.53 -6.38 27.83
CA SER A 146 -5.89 -5.02 28.25
C SER A 146 -6.93 -4.40 27.32
N LEU A 147 -7.77 -3.51 27.86
CA LEU A 147 -8.84 -2.86 27.10
C LEU A 147 -8.27 -2.06 25.92
N THR A 148 -7.12 -1.41 26.10
CA THR A 148 -6.42 -0.67 25.04
C THR A 148 -6.06 -1.57 23.86
N THR A 149 -5.50 -2.75 24.13
CA THR A 149 -5.14 -3.73 23.08
C THR A 149 -6.39 -4.26 22.38
N TRP A 150 -7.47 -4.45 23.14
CA TRP A 150 -8.75 -4.92 22.61
C TRP A 150 -9.40 -3.88 21.69
N ILE A 151 -9.47 -2.61 22.12
CA ILE A 151 -9.95 -1.47 21.33
C ILE A 151 -9.17 -1.38 20.02
N TYR A 152 -7.84 -1.40 20.08
CA TYR A 152 -6.98 -1.33 18.91
C TYR A 152 -7.31 -2.42 17.88
N ARG A 153 -7.47 -3.67 18.34
CA ARG A 153 -7.84 -4.79 17.46
C ARG A 153 -9.21 -4.58 16.84
N ARG A 154 -10.21 -4.21 17.64
CA ARG A 154 -11.60 -4.05 17.17
C ARG A 154 -11.73 -2.90 16.16
N VAL A 155 -11.07 -1.76 16.41
CA VAL A 155 -11.04 -0.63 15.48
C VAL A 155 -10.38 -1.04 14.15
N LYS A 156 -9.20 -1.69 14.18
CA LYS A 156 -8.55 -2.16 12.95
C LYS A 156 -9.32 -3.22 12.17
N HIS A 157 -10.24 -3.92 12.81
CA HIS A 157 -11.10 -4.92 12.17
C HIS A 157 -12.49 -4.37 11.76
N ASN A 158 -12.76 -3.08 11.98
CA ASN A 158 -14.01 -2.47 11.53
C ASN A 158 -14.07 -2.48 9.99
N SER A 159 -15.17 -2.99 9.42
CA SER A 159 -15.32 -3.15 7.98
C SER A 159 -15.45 -1.82 7.24
N GLU A 160 -16.16 -0.85 7.81
CA GLU A 160 -16.39 0.46 7.18
C GLU A 160 -15.10 1.27 7.12
N LEU A 161 -14.34 1.32 8.22
CA LEU A 161 -13.01 1.90 8.28
C LEU A 161 -12.06 1.24 7.27
N ASN A 162 -12.08 -0.09 7.19
CA ASN A 162 -11.22 -0.83 6.24
C ASN A 162 -11.62 -0.57 4.79
N SER A 163 -12.92 -0.39 4.49
CA SER A 163 -13.39 -0.01 3.16
C SER A 163 -12.87 1.39 2.78
N PHE A 164 -13.04 2.38 3.67
CA PHE A 164 -12.51 3.73 3.44
C PHE A 164 -10.99 3.74 3.23
N LEU A 165 -10.25 3.03 4.07
CA LEU A 165 -8.80 2.91 3.94
C LEU A 165 -8.43 2.25 2.61
N LEU A 166 -9.16 1.22 2.18
CA LEU A 166 -8.94 0.54 0.91
C LEU A 166 -9.20 1.46 -0.28
N GLU A 167 -10.27 2.27 -0.26
CA GLU A 167 -10.55 3.28 -1.29
C GLU A 167 -9.37 4.26 -1.47
N ARG A 168 -8.73 4.63 -0.36
CA ARG A 168 -7.53 5.48 -0.30
C ARG A 168 -6.22 4.72 -0.56
N GLY A 169 -6.27 3.44 -0.90
CA GLY A 169 -5.09 2.63 -1.23
C GLY A 169 -4.34 2.04 -0.03
N VAL A 170 -4.93 2.07 1.17
CA VAL A 170 -4.36 1.48 2.39
C VAL A 170 -4.96 0.09 2.63
N TYR A 171 -4.11 -0.94 2.56
CA TYR A 171 -4.50 -2.30 2.88
C TYR A 171 -3.77 -2.79 4.14
N LEU A 172 -4.47 -2.79 5.29
CA LEU A 172 -3.92 -3.05 6.62
C LEU A 172 -3.41 -4.48 6.89
N VAL A 173 -3.50 -5.39 5.91
CA VAL A 173 -3.00 -6.76 6.05
C VAL A 173 -1.48 -6.77 5.92
N SER A 174 -0.80 -7.42 6.88
CA SER A 174 0.66 -7.50 6.90
C SER A 174 1.23 -8.26 5.71
N ASP A 175 2.45 -7.94 5.30
CA ASP A 175 3.16 -8.62 4.21
C ASP A 175 3.12 -10.14 4.37
N TRP A 176 3.42 -10.61 5.58
CA TRP A 176 3.49 -12.04 5.92
C TRP A 176 2.13 -12.73 5.86
N ALA A 177 1.06 -12.00 6.20
CA ALA A 177 -0.30 -12.49 6.03
C ALA A 177 -0.68 -12.58 4.55
N ILE A 178 -0.33 -11.58 3.74
CA ILE A 178 -0.55 -11.59 2.28
C ILE A 178 0.19 -12.76 1.63
N LEU A 179 1.47 -12.94 1.95
CA LEU A 179 2.30 -14.04 1.43
C LEU A 179 1.77 -15.41 1.87
N ASN A 180 1.35 -15.55 3.12
CA ASN A 180 0.85 -16.82 3.63
C ASN A 180 -0.54 -17.18 3.06
N ASP A 181 -1.37 -16.20 2.73
CA ASP A 181 -2.71 -16.38 2.16
C ASP A 181 -2.67 -16.63 0.64
N THR A 182 -1.62 -16.17 -0.04
CA THR A 182 -1.47 -16.32 -1.50
C THR A 182 -0.99 -17.73 -1.85
N ARG A 183 -1.67 -18.40 -2.79
CA ARG A 183 -1.26 -19.72 -3.30
C ARG A 183 -0.29 -19.57 -4.48
N PRO A 184 0.66 -20.50 -4.72
CA PRO A 184 1.59 -20.43 -5.86
C PRO A 184 0.91 -20.23 -7.21
N LYS A 185 -0.17 -20.98 -7.51
CA LYS A 185 -0.97 -20.80 -8.74
C LYS A 185 -1.63 -19.43 -8.84
N GLN A 186 -2.02 -18.85 -7.71
CA GLN A 186 -2.61 -17.51 -7.67
C GLN A 186 -1.53 -16.45 -7.90
N LEU A 187 -0.34 -16.64 -7.32
CA LEU A 187 0.81 -15.79 -7.59
C LEU A 187 1.20 -15.83 -9.07
N GLU A 188 1.29 -17.02 -9.67
CA GLU A 188 1.54 -17.21 -11.10
C GLU A 188 0.57 -16.40 -11.94
N ARG A 189 -0.73 -16.54 -11.67
CA ARG A 189 -1.78 -15.81 -12.37
C ARG A 189 -1.62 -14.29 -12.22
N ILE A 190 -1.35 -13.80 -11.01
CA ILE A 190 -1.19 -12.37 -10.75
C ILE A 190 0.04 -11.83 -11.48
N LEU A 191 1.19 -12.51 -11.38
CA LEU A 191 2.43 -12.04 -11.98
C LEU A 191 2.39 -12.12 -13.52
N SER A 192 1.75 -13.14 -14.09
CA SER A 192 1.62 -13.32 -15.53
C SER A 192 0.52 -12.47 -16.16
N GLU A 193 -0.69 -12.43 -15.58
CA GLU A 193 -1.84 -11.73 -16.19
C GLU A 193 -1.85 -10.23 -15.84
N PHE A 194 -1.60 -9.90 -14.57
CA PHE A 194 -1.64 -8.51 -14.10
C PHE A 194 -0.33 -7.79 -14.37
N TYR A 195 0.80 -8.32 -13.89
CA TYR A 195 2.11 -7.68 -14.05
C TYR A 195 2.85 -8.01 -15.36
N GLN A 196 2.41 -9.02 -16.12
CA GLN A 196 3.02 -9.45 -17.39
C GLN A 196 4.53 -9.71 -17.27
N LEU A 197 4.96 -10.27 -16.14
CA LEU A 197 6.34 -10.67 -15.94
C LEU A 197 6.71 -11.85 -16.85
N THR A 198 8.00 -11.99 -17.12
CA THR A 198 8.50 -13.10 -17.93
C THR A 198 8.25 -14.44 -17.22
N PRO A 199 8.10 -15.56 -17.96
CA PRO A 199 7.93 -16.88 -17.35
C PRO A 199 9.05 -17.22 -16.35
N PHE A 200 10.27 -16.75 -16.63
CA PHE A 200 11.43 -16.92 -15.74
C PHE A 200 11.25 -16.16 -14.41
N GLU A 201 10.88 -14.88 -14.44
CA GLU A 201 10.64 -14.08 -13.22
C GLU A 201 9.46 -14.63 -12.39
N VAL A 202 8.42 -15.11 -13.08
CA VAL A 202 7.26 -15.74 -12.45
C VAL A 202 7.70 -17.02 -11.74
N GLN A 203 8.49 -17.86 -12.40
CA GLN A 203 9.00 -19.10 -11.83
C GLN A 203 9.91 -18.84 -10.62
N GLN A 204 10.82 -17.85 -10.69
CA GLN A 204 11.64 -17.44 -9.55
C GLN A 204 10.78 -16.96 -8.37
N SER A 205 9.78 -16.13 -8.64
CA SER A 205 8.87 -15.61 -7.61
C SER A 205 8.06 -16.73 -6.94
N ILE A 206 7.62 -17.73 -7.72
CA ILE A 206 6.95 -18.93 -7.21
C ILE A 206 7.89 -19.74 -6.32
N GLN A 207 9.13 -19.98 -6.76
CA GLN A 207 10.13 -20.71 -5.98
C GLN A 207 10.42 -20.04 -4.64
N ILE A 208 10.55 -18.71 -4.63
CA ILE A 208 10.73 -17.92 -3.40
C ILE A 208 9.52 -18.10 -2.47
N LEU A 209 8.30 -18.00 -3.01
CA LEU A 209 7.08 -18.16 -2.22
C LEU A 209 6.93 -19.59 -1.65
N GLU A 210 7.26 -20.61 -2.43
CA GLU A 210 7.20 -22.02 -2.02
C GLU A 210 8.21 -22.33 -0.92
N SER A 211 9.45 -21.85 -1.06
CA SER A 211 10.48 -21.99 -0.02
C SER A 211 10.08 -21.25 1.26
N TYR A 212 9.48 -20.07 1.15
CA TYR A 212 8.88 -19.37 2.28
C TYR A 212 7.75 -20.19 2.93
N HIS A 213 6.81 -20.74 2.15
CA HIS A 213 5.71 -21.56 2.69
C HIS A 213 6.21 -22.80 3.40
N ALA A 214 7.20 -23.51 2.84
CA ALA A 214 7.73 -24.74 3.42
C ALA A 214 8.25 -24.52 4.85
N ILE A 215 9.00 -23.45 5.07
CA ILE A 215 9.65 -23.18 6.37
C ILE A 215 8.71 -22.41 7.29
N TYR A 216 8.13 -21.32 6.81
CA TYR A 216 7.33 -20.42 7.64
C TYR A 216 6.02 -21.07 8.11
N ARG A 217 5.35 -21.86 7.26
CA ARG A 217 4.10 -22.55 7.69
C ARG A 217 4.38 -23.69 8.66
N ALA A 218 5.47 -24.45 8.47
CA ALA A 218 5.86 -25.51 9.39
C ALA A 218 6.15 -24.95 10.78
N ALA A 219 6.97 -23.90 10.88
CA ALA A 219 7.26 -23.22 12.13
C ALA A 219 5.99 -22.64 12.77
N ARG A 220 5.07 -22.11 11.96
CA ARG A 220 3.80 -21.59 12.47
C ARG A 220 2.86 -22.65 13.03
N MET A 221 2.83 -23.83 12.42
CA MET A 221 2.06 -24.96 12.95
C MET A 221 2.59 -25.38 14.32
N GLN A 222 3.92 -25.43 14.49
CA GLN A 222 4.56 -25.70 15.79
C GLN A 222 4.24 -24.61 16.83
N GLN A 223 4.30 -23.33 16.46
CA GLN A 223 3.92 -22.23 17.35
C GLN A 223 2.44 -22.28 17.77
N ARG A 224 1.54 -22.70 16.88
CA ARG A 224 0.12 -22.89 17.20
C ARG A 224 -0.10 -24.04 18.18
N GLN A 225 0.64 -25.13 18.03
CA GLN A 225 0.61 -26.25 18.98
C GLN A 225 1.14 -25.84 20.36
N ALA A 226 2.11 -24.93 20.41
CA ALA A 226 2.61 -24.31 21.64
C ALA A 226 1.69 -23.21 22.22
N GLY A 227 0.47 -23.04 21.71
CA GLY A 227 -0.53 -22.10 22.25
C GLY A 227 -0.44 -20.66 21.72
N ALA A 228 0.50 -20.33 20.83
CA ALA A 228 0.62 -18.99 20.28
C ALA A 228 -0.42 -18.72 19.17
N ARG A 229 -1.51 -18.02 19.49
CA ARG A 229 -2.52 -17.51 18.53
C ARG A 229 -2.18 -16.10 18.01
N ARG A 230 -0.92 -15.84 17.65
CA ARG A 230 -0.46 -14.50 17.23
C ARG A 230 -0.65 -14.26 15.72
N GLN A 231 -0.72 -12.97 15.36
CA GLN A 231 -0.69 -12.48 13.97
C GLN A 231 0.56 -12.98 13.22
N CYS A 232 0.53 -12.97 11.89
CA CYS A 232 1.67 -13.34 11.05
C CYS A 232 2.85 -12.38 11.32
N GLN A 233 3.83 -12.83 12.09
CA GLN A 233 5.04 -12.06 12.43
C GLN A 233 6.08 -12.14 11.30
N PRO A 234 7.01 -11.17 11.21
CA PRO A 234 8.12 -11.27 10.27
C PRO A 234 8.94 -12.55 10.46
N PRO A 235 9.51 -13.13 9.39
CA PRO A 235 10.42 -14.27 9.50
C PRO A 235 11.62 -13.93 10.37
N THR A 236 12.03 -14.87 11.22
CA THR A 236 13.25 -14.71 12.03
C THR A 236 14.50 -14.80 11.15
N PRO A 237 15.65 -14.24 11.57
CA PRO A 237 16.91 -14.39 10.84
C PRO A 237 17.28 -15.85 10.50
N GLU A 238 17.01 -16.75 11.43
CA GLU A 238 17.19 -18.21 11.26
C GLU A 238 16.28 -18.77 10.17
N GLN A 239 15.01 -18.37 10.14
CA GLN A 239 14.07 -18.77 9.09
C GLN A 239 14.51 -18.25 7.72
N LEU A 240 15.04 -17.02 7.64
CA LEU A 240 15.54 -16.46 6.39
C LEU A 240 16.76 -17.22 5.86
N GLN A 241 17.65 -17.68 6.76
CA GLN A 241 18.77 -18.54 6.38
C GLN A 241 18.29 -19.90 5.85
N GLN A 242 17.33 -20.52 6.53
CA GLN A 242 16.73 -21.77 6.05
C GLN A 242 16.05 -21.59 4.69
N ILE A 243 15.36 -20.45 4.47
CA ILE A 243 14.71 -20.15 3.19
C ILE A 243 15.76 -19.96 2.10
N ALA A 244 16.85 -19.24 2.39
CA ALA A 244 17.97 -19.08 1.48
C ALA A 244 18.57 -20.44 1.06
N GLN A 245 18.82 -21.33 2.03
CA GLN A 245 19.35 -22.67 1.77
C GLN A 245 18.38 -23.50 0.91
N ASN A 246 17.08 -23.48 1.20
CA ASN A 246 16.08 -24.21 0.41
C ASN A 246 16.00 -23.70 -1.04
N ILE A 247 16.18 -22.40 -1.25
CA ILE A 247 16.25 -21.82 -2.60
C ILE A 247 17.53 -22.26 -3.32
N GLU A 248 18.67 -22.24 -2.63
CA GLU A 248 19.96 -22.70 -3.19
C GLU A 248 19.90 -24.17 -3.62
N GLU A 249 19.30 -25.04 -2.81
CA GLU A 249 19.09 -26.47 -3.13
C GLU A 249 18.23 -26.67 -4.39
N LYS A 250 17.22 -25.82 -4.61
CA LYS A 250 16.29 -25.94 -5.74
C LYS A 250 16.76 -25.28 -7.03
N THR A 251 17.57 -24.23 -6.92
CA THR A 251 17.90 -23.34 -8.05
C THR A 251 19.39 -23.27 -8.35
N SER A 252 20.23 -23.84 -7.48
CA SER A 252 21.68 -23.70 -7.49
C SER A 252 22.15 -22.24 -7.47
N GLN A 253 21.28 -21.31 -7.05
CA GLN A 253 21.59 -19.89 -6.88
C GLN A 253 21.80 -19.57 -5.41
N LYS A 254 22.97 -19.04 -5.08
CA LYS A 254 23.30 -18.62 -3.73
C LYS A 254 22.68 -17.26 -3.44
N ILE A 255 21.70 -17.23 -2.54
CA ILE A 255 20.98 -16.01 -2.15
C ILE A 255 21.26 -15.72 -0.67
N SER A 256 21.57 -14.47 -0.32
CA SER A 256 21.76 -14.08 1.08
C SER A 256 20.43 -13.93 1.82
N ALA A 257 20.41 -14.16 3.15
CA ALA A 257 19.21 -14.00 3.97
C ALA A 257 18.60 -12.58 3.90
N LYS A 258 19.45 -11.55 3.75
CA LYS A 258 19.00 -10.16 3.56
C LYS A 258 18.28 -9.97 2.22
N MET A 259 18.79 -10.60 1.16
CA MET A 259 18.16 -10.59 -0.17
C MET A 259 16.85 -11.36 -0.18
N VAL A 260 16.75 -12.48 0.56
CA VAL A 260 15.47 -13.19 0.74
C VAL A 260 14.42 -12.28 1.39
N MET A 261 14.78 -11.52 2.42
CA MET A 261 13.87 -10.59 3.07
C MET A 261 13.36 -9.52 2.09
N SER A 262 14.25 -8.89 1.31
CA SER A 262 13.85 -7.86 0.35
C SER A 262 12.96 -8.43 -0.76
N LEU A 263 13.29 -9.61 -1.29
CA LEU A 263 12.47 -10.28 -2.30
C LEU A 263 11.07 -10.62 -1.80
N LEU A 264 10.95 -11.09 -0.54
CA LEU A 264 9.65 -11.36 0.08
C LEU A 264 8.84 -10.07 0.28
N GLN A 265 9.47 -8.98 0.72
CA GLN A 265 8.81 -7.68 0.87
C GLN A 265 8.36 -7.09 -0.47
N GLN A 266 9.18 -7.20 -1.51
CA GLN A 266 8.82 -6.79 -2.87
C GLN A 266 7.63 -7.60 -3.39
N LEU A 267 7.65 -8.92 -3.20
CA LEU A 267 6.56 -9.81 -3.61
C LEU A 267 5.26 -9.50 -2.84
N ALA A 268 5.36 -9.23 -1.53
CA ALA A 268 4.22 -8.80 -0.72
C ALA A 268 3.66 -7.44 -1.18
N SER A 269 4.53 -6.50 -1.55
CA SER A 269 4.14 -5.18 -2.06
C SER A 269 3.41 -5.28 -3.40
N ARG A 270 3.90 -6.10 -4.34
CA ARG A 270 3.20 -6.40 -5.60
C ARG A 270 1.83 -7.03 -5.33
N LEU A 271 1.75 -8.03 -4.45
CA LEU A 271 0.47 -8.65 -4.10
C LEU A 271 -0.49 -7.67 -3.41
N ARG A 272 0.02 -6.73 -2.61
CA ARG A 272 -0.77 -5.67 -1.99
C ARG A 272 -1.35 -4.73 -3.05
N ASN A 273 -0.53 -4.24 -3.97
CA ASN A 273 -0.96 -3.35 -5.04
C ASN A 273 -2.02 -4.00 -5.93
N TYR A 274 -1.85 -5.27 -6.28
CA TYR A 274 -2.87 -6.06 -6.98
C TYR A 274 -4.19 -6.17 -6.18
N ARG A 275 -4.11 -6.45 -4.87
CA ARG A 275 -5.31 -6.56 -4.02
C ARG A 275 -6.04 -5.23 -3.87
N ILE A 276 -5.31 -4.12 -3.81
CA ILE A 276 -5.88 -2.76 -3.82
C ILE A 276 -6.60 -2.51 -5.14
N SER A 277 -5.92 -2.72 -6.27
CA SER A 277 -6.46 -2.43 -7.60
C SER A 277 -7.70 -3.27 -7.94
N VAL A 278 -7.73 -4.56 -7.57
CA VAL A 278 -8.89 -5.43 -7.84
C VAL A 278 -10.07 -5.13 -6.92
N ARG A 279 -9.83 -4.59 -5.72
CA ARG A 279 -10.89 -4.28 -4.75
C ARG A 279 -11.42 -2.85 -4.89
N GLY A 280 -11.06 -2.15 -5.97
CA GLY A 280 -11.55 -0.79 -6.24
C GLY A 280 -10.83 0.31 -5.46
N GLY A 281 -9.71 -0.01 -4.81
CA GLY A 281 -8.84 1.00 -4.21
C GLY A 281 -7.98 1.68 -5.26
N SER A 282 -7.77 2.99 -5.10
CA SER A 282 -6.78 3.69 -5.93
C SER A 282 -5.38 3.23 -5.49
N PRO A 283 -4.51 2.72 -6.38
CA PRO A 283 -3.11 2.53 -6.03
C PRO A 283 -2.48 3.87 -5.64
N GLN A 284 -1.39 3.82 -4.87
CA GLN A 284 -0.71 5.02 -4.36
C GLN A 284 -0.57 6.09 -5.45
N THR A 285 -1.21 7.21 -5.23
CA THR A 285 -0.97 8.45 -5.98
C THR A 285 0.09 9.19 -5.17
N GLU A 286 1.35 9.06 -5.58
CA GLU A 286 2.38 9.96 -5.07
C GLU A 286 1.98 11.39 -5.45
N ILE A 287 1.91 12.26 -4.42
CA ILE A 287 1.60 13.68 -4.55
C ILE A 287 2.75 14.34 -5.32
N LEU A 288 2.51 14.60 -6.60
CA LEU A 288 3.45 15.12 -7.60
C LEU A 288 3.61 16.66 -7.57
N ASP A 289 3.51 17.29 -6.40
CA ASP A 289 3.52 18.75 -6.25
C ASP A 289 4.80 19.32 -5.60
N THR A 290 5.91 18.62 -5.72
CA THR A 290 7.23 19.25 -5.62
C THR A 290 7.97 19.04 -6.93
N SER A 291 8.50 20.13 -7.50
CA SER A 291 9.34 20.12 -8.70
C SER A 291 10.66 19.38 -8.42
N GLU A 292 10.58 18.06 -8.28
CA GLU A 292 11.62 17.16 -7.77
C GLU A 292 12.25 16.30 -8.86
N ASN A 293 12.21 16.76 -10.12
CA ASN A 293 12.99 16.15 -11.22
C ASN A 293 14.52 16.18 -10.97
N SER A 294 14.98 16.90 -9.93
CA SER A 294 16.36 16.90 -9.44
C SER A 294 16.58 16.09 -8.15
N TYR A 295 15.55 15.75 -7.37
CA TYR A 295 15.73 15.25 -6.00
C TYR A 295 15.70 13.72 -5.93
N ILE A 296 14.84 13.06 -6.71
CA ILE A 296 14.78 11.59 -6.77
C ILE A 296 16.10 11.02 -7.33
N ILE A 297 16.68 11.71 -8.32
CA ILE A 297 17.97 11.34 -8.92
C ILE A 297 19.15 11.52 -7.94
N LYS A 298 19.07 12.50 -7.01
CA LYS A 298 20.09 12.69 -5.97
C LYS A 298 19.96 11.67 -4.85
N LYS A 299 18.73 11.31 -4.46
CA LYS A 299 18.47 10.46 -3.29
C LYS A 299 18.80 8.97 -3.52
N ILE A 300 18.92 8.52 -4.77
CA ILE A 300 19.30 7.13 -5.10
C ILE A 300 20.82 6.89 -4.90
N VAL A 301 21.65 7.94 -4.81
CA VAL A 301 23.11 7.83 -4.75
C VAL A 301 23.69 8.01 -3.34
N ASP A 302 22.94 8.62 -2.41
CA ASP A 302 23.48 8.99 -1.09
C ASP A 302 23.43 7.90 0.00
N ASP A 303 23.01 6.67 -0.32
CA ASP A 303 22.99 5.56 0.65
C ASP A 303 23.91 4.39 0.22
N ARG A 304 25.23 4.66 0.23
CA ARG A 304 26.32 3.75 0.70
C ARG A 304 27.70 4.42 0.55
N GLU A 305 28.37 4.54 1.69
CA GLU A 305 29.73 5.01 1.97
C GLU A 305 30.78 4.90 0.83
N LEU A 306 31.51 5.99 0.57
CA LEU A 306 32.96 6.13 0.82
C LEU A 306 33.42 7.55 0.41
N ASN A 307 34.00 8.28 1.37
CA ASN A 307 34.67 9.57 1.19
C ASN A 307 35.93 9.40 0.34
N ASP A 308 35.82 9.53 -0.98
CA ASP A 308 36.97 9.68 -1.87
C ASP A 308 36.66 10.70 -2.99
N PRO A 309 37.22 11.93 -2.94
CA PRO A 309 36.87 13.01 -3.87
C PRO A 309 37.33 12.77 -5.32
N GLU A 310 38.30 11.89 -5.57
CA GLU A 310 38.79 11.60 -6.93
C GLU A 310 37.80 10.77 -7.76
N ASN A 311 36.90 10.03 -7.12
CA ASN A 311 36.00 9.05 -7.77
C ASN A 311 34.58 9.60 -8.04
N GLN A 312 34.30 10.85 -7.69
CA GLN A 312 32.97 11.46 -7.92
C GLN A 312 32.78 11.97 -9.34
N GLU A 313 33.85 12.41 -10.01
CA GLU A 313 33.76 12.98 -11.36
C GLU A 313 33.44 11.91 -12.41
N GLU A 314 34.14 10.77 -12.35
CA GLU A 314 33.88 9.61 -13.21
C GLU A 314 32.47 9.02 -13.00
N LYS A 315 32.01 8.92 -11.75
CA LYS A 315 30.64 8.49 -11.43
C LYS A 315 29.59 9.44 -11.98
N ASN A 316 29.81 10.75 -11.85
CA ASN A 316 28.90 11.76 -12.37
C ASN A 316 28.88 11.78 -13.91
N GLU A 317 30.02 11.53 -14.56
CA GLU A 317 30.11 11.39 -16.01
C GLU A 317 29.36 10.16 -16.51
N PHE A 318 29.56 9.00 -15.87
CA PHE A 318 28.83 7.78 -16.19
C PHE A 318 27.31 7.95 -16.01
N LEU A 319 26.86 8.61 -14.93
CA LEU A 319 25.44 8.88 -14.72
C LEU A 319 24.83 9.82 -15.76
N LYS A 320 25.59 10.83 -16.22
CA LYS A 320 25.16 11.69 -17.33
C LYS A 320 25.02 10.89 -18.63
N LEU A 321 26.01 10.06 -18.94
CA LEU A 321 25.99 9.17 -20.10
C LEU A 321 24.78 8.23 -20.02
N TYR A 322 24.57 7.57 -18.88
CA TYR A 322 23.43 6.68 -18.64
C TYR A 322 22.08 7.36 -18.92
N ARG A 323 21.84 8.54 -18.32
CA ARG A 323 20.58 9.29 -18.52
C ARG A 323 20.38 9.66 -19.98
N GLN A 324 21.45 10.06 -20.66
CA GLN A 324 21.38 10.37 -22.08
C GLN A 324 21.06 9.12 -22.91
N GLN A 325 21.69 7.99 -22.62
CA GLN A 325 21.42 6.72 -23.31
C GLN A 325 20.00 6.20 -23.04
N LEU A 326 19.49 6.34 -21.82
CA LEU A 326 18.11 5.99 -21.48
C LEU A 326 17.10 6.74 -22.36
N LEU A 327 17.25 8.07 -22.49
CA LEU A 327 16.35 8.89 -23.30
C LEU A 327 16.44 8.56 -24.79
N VAL A 328 17.67 8.35 -25.31
CA VAL A 328 17.87 8.01 -26.73
C VAL A 328 17.34 6.62 -27.04
N CYS A 329 17.58 5.63 -26.18
CA CYS A 329 17.03 4.28 -26.34
C CYS A 329 15.51 4.28 -26.22
N LEU A 330 14.92 5.11 -25.34
CA LEU A 330 13.46 5.22 -25.22
C LEU A 330 12.83 5.75 -26.51
N GLU A 331 13.38 6.82 -27.09
CA GLU A 331 12.88 7.38 -28.36
C GLU A 331 13.00 6.36 -29.50
N ALA A 332 14.12 5.64 -29.59
CA ALA A 332 14.34 4.62 -30.60
C ALA A 332 13.44 3.38 -30.40
N ALA A 333 13.25 2.93 -29.16
CA ALA A 333 12.36 1.81 -28.84
C ALA A 333 10.90 2.13 -29.19
N ILE A 334 10.43 3.34 -28.88
CA ILE A 334 9.10 3.82 -29.29
C ILE A 334 8.98 3.79 -30.82
N ALA A 335 9.97 4.32 -31.53
CA ALA A 335 9.96 4.39 -32.99
C ALA A 335 9.88 2.99 -33.63
N GLU A 336 10.71 2.06 -33.16
CA GLU A 336 10.75 0.68 -33.67
C GLU A 336 9.44 -0.07 -33.40
N VAL A 337 8.89 0.04 -32.18
CA VAL A 337 7.63 -0.63 -31.84
C VAL A 337 6.47 -0.08 -32.66
N ILE A 338 6.39 1.25 -32.84
CA ILE A 338 5.38 1.85 -33.72
C ILE A 338 5.55 1.34 -35.16
N ALA A 339 6.77 1.26 -35.68
CA ALA A 339 7.01 0.74 -37.02
C ALA A 339 6.59 -0.74 -37.16
N ILE A 340 6.82 -1.57 -36.14
CA ILE A 340 6.36 -2.97 -36.10
C ILE A 340 4.83 -3.03 -36.14
N TRP A 341 4.15 -2.23 -35.32
CA TRP A 341 2.69 -2.20 -35.25
C TRP A 341 2.07 -1.65 -36.52
N ILE A 342 2.65 -0.61 -37.13
CA ILE A 342 2.25 -0.10 -38.44
C ILE A 342 2.34 -1.20 -39.50
N LYS A 343 3.46 -1.94 -39.58
CA LYS A 343 3.62 -3.03 -40.55
C LYS A 343 2.58 -4.13 -40.35
N GLN A 344 2.27 -4.49 -39.11
CA GLN A 344 1.24 -5.48 -38.80
C GLN A 344 -0.17 -5.00 -39.18
N LEU A 345 -0.51 -3.74 -38.92
CA LEU A 345 -1.82 -3.16 -39.23
C LEU A 345 -2.00 -2.87 -40.72
N GLN A 346 -0.92 -2.47 -41.41
CA GLN A 346 -0.94 -2.19 -42.84
C GLN A 346 -1.23 -3.46 -43.66
N ARG A 347 -0.77 -4.64 -43.19
CA ARG A 347 -1.15 -5.94 -43.77
C ARG A 347 -2.65 -6.23 -43.68
N GLN A 348 -3.36 -5.63 -42.73
CA GLN A 348 -4.80 -5.80 -42.57
C GLN A 348 -5.59 -4.74 -43.34
N SER A 349 -5.24 -3.46 -43.19
CA SER A 349 -5.83 -2.36 -43.96
C SER A 349 -5.08 -1.05 -43.71
N PRO A 350 -4.84 -0.22 -44.74
CA PRO A 350 -4.19 1.09 -44.58
C PRO A 350 -5.02 2.09 -43.74
N GLN A 351 -6.34 1.93 -43.71
CA GLN A 351 -7.23 2.76 -42.89
C GLN A 351 -7.02 2.54 -41.39
N LYS A 352 -6.83 1.28 -40.95
CA LYS A 352 -6.53 0.97 -39.54
C LYS A 352 -5.20 1.56 -39.08
N THR A 353 -4.20 1.66 -39.95
CA THR A 353 -2.93 2.31 -39.63
C THR A 353 -3.12 3.79 -39.32
N LYS A 354 -3.89 4.51 -40.15
CA LYS A 354 -4.23 5.92 -39.87
C LYS A 354 -5.05 6.07 -38.59
N GLN A 355 -6.03 5.19 -38.38
CA GLN A 355 -6.83 5.19 -37.14
C GLN A 355 -5.96 4.93 -35.91
N PHE A 356 -4.99 4.02 -35.98
CA PHE A 356 -4.08 3.70 -34.88
C PHE A 356 -3.20 4.88 -34.52
N LEU A 357 -2.52 5.50 -35.48
CA LEU A 357 -1.65 6.65 -35.23
C LEU A 357 -2.43 7.85 -34.67
N THR A 358 -3.57 8.15 -35.29
CA THR A 358 -4.45 9.23 -34.83
C THR A 358 -4.96 8.95 -33.41
N ALA A 359 -5.43 7.73 -33.13
CA ALA A 359 -5.89 7.35 -31.81
C ALA A 359 -4.76 7.42 -30.76
N LEU A 360 -3.52 7.06 -31.12
CA LEU A 360 -2.37 7.11 -30.21
C LEU A 360 -2.03 8.56 -29.83
N GLN A 361 -2.05 9.47 -30.81
CA GLN A 361 -1.82 10.91 -30.60
C GLN A 361 -2.96 11.54 -29.77
N LEU A 362 -4.21 11.24 -30.10
CA LEU A 362 -5.37 11.77 -29.36
C LEU A 362 -5.37 11.30 -27.90
N PHE A 363 -4.95 10.06 -27.65
CA PHE A 363 -4.86 9.50 -26.31
C PHE A 363 -3.71 10.11 -25.50
N HIS A 364 -2.47 10.01 -26.01
CA HIS A 364 -1.28 10.40 -25.24
C HIS A 364 -0.97 11.90 -25.26
N CYS A 365 -1.28 12.60 -26.35
CA CYS A 365 -0.87 14.00 -26.53
C CYS A 365 -2.00 14.99 -26.25
N GLN A 366 -3.25 14.57 -26.47
CA GLN A 366 -4.42 15.43 -26.26
C GLN A 366 -5.29 14.99 -25.08
N GLY A 367 -4.96 13.86 -24.43
CA GLY A 367 -5.67 13.36 -23.24
C GLY A 367 -7.14 13.03 -23.49
N LYS A 368 -7.53 12.69 -24.73
CA LYS A 368 -8.91 12.34 -25.05
C LYS A 368 -9.27 10.96 -24.52
N THR A 369 -10.50 10.82 -24.04
CA THR A 369 -11.04 9.54 -23.60
C THR A 369 -11.25 8.60 -24.78
N MET A 370 -11.26 7.29 -24.52
CA MET A 370 -11.50 6.27 -25.57
C MET A 370 -12.86 6.45 -26.27
N GLY A 371 -13.87 6.99 -25.58
CA GLY A 371 -15.17 7.32 -26.18
C GLY A 371 -15.08 8.47 -27.19
N GLU A 372 -14.38 9.54 -26.83
CA GLU A 372 -14.15 10.69 -27.73
C GLU A 372 -13.29 10.29 -28.94
N ILE A 373 -12.27 9.45 -28.72
CA ILE A 373 -11.41 8.94 -29.79
C ILE A 373 -12.24 8.12 -30.79
N ALA A 374 -13.16 7.26 -30.31
CA ALA A 374 -13.99 6.43 -31.18
C ALA A 374 -14.76 7.28 -32.19
N ALA A 375 -15.37 8.38 -31.74
CA ALA A 375 -16.09 9.31 -32.59
C ALA A 375 -15.19 9.97 -33.65
N ILE A 376 -13.95 10.35 -33.27
CA ILE A 376 -13.03 11.04 -34.18
C ILE A 376 -12.44 10.09 -35.24
N VAL A 377 -12.09 8.86 -34.85
CA VAL A 377 -11.43 7.90 -35.76
C VAL A 377 -12.43 7.01 -36.53
N GLY A 378 -13.74 7.29 -36.41
CA GLY A 378 -14.80 6.59 -37.14
C GLY A 378 -15.09 5.17 -36.65
N LEU A 379 -14.89 4.92 -35.34
CA LEU A 379 -15.24 3.66 -34.67
C LEU A 379 -16.55 3.80 -33.91
N GLN A 380 -17.31 2.71 -33.81
CA GLN A 380 -18.67 2.72 -33.26
C GLN A 380 -18.71 2.71 -31.73
N ALA A 381 -17.62 2.29 -31.07
CA ALA A 381 -17.61 2.13 -29.63
C ALA A 381 -16.19 2.20 -29.02
N GLN A 382 -16.13 2.61 -27.75
CA GLN A 382 -14.90 2.69 -26.94
C GLN A 382 -14.08 1.39 -26.94
N TYR A 383 -14.73 0.21 -26.84
CA TYR A 383 -14.01 -1.07 -26.80
C TYR A 383 -13.21 -1.34 -28.09
N GLN A 384 -13.63 -0.78 -29.22
CA GLN A 384 -12.93 -0.91 -30.50
C GLN A 384 -11.61 -0.11 -30.48
N VAL A 385 -11.59 1.06 -29.86
CA VAL A 385 -10.38 1.87 -29.65
C VAL A 385 -9.42 1.16 -28.71
N THR A 386 -9.91 0.60 -27.59
CA THR A 386 -9.09 -0.19 -26.67
C THR A 386 -8.43 -1.38 -27.37
N ARG A 387 -9.18 -2.07 -28.25
CA ARG A 387 -8.67 -3.21 -29.04
C ARG A 387 -7.73 -2.78 -30.17
N LEU A 388 -7.86 -1.56 -30.68
CA LEU A 388 -6.98 -0.99 -31.69
C LEU A 388 -5.63 -0.57 -31.08
N LEU A 389 -5.67 0.16 -29.97
CA LEU A 389 -4.48 0.70 -29.31
C LEU A 389 -3.72 -0.35 -28.50
N LYS A 390 -4.44 -1.27 -27.84
CA LYS A 390 -3.89 -2.28 -26.91
C LYS A 390 -2.72 -1.72 -26.07
N LEU A 391 -2.95 -0.59 -25.41
CA LEU A 391 -1.90 0.21 -24.76
C LEU A 391 -1.02 -0.61 -23.80
N LYS A 392 -1.60 -1.61 -23.13
CA LYS A 392 -0.86 -2.52 -22.26
C LYS A 392 0.22 -3.31 -23.01
N SER A 393 -0.13 -3.94 -24.13
CA SER A 393 0.86 -4.68 -24.94
C SER A 393 1.83 -3.73 -25.63
N PHE A 394 1.35 -2.55 -26.07
CA PHE A 394 2.22 -1.53 -26.66
C PHE A 394 3.34 -1.10 -25.70
N ARG A 395 3.00 -0.78 -24.44
CA ARG A 395 3.99 -0.43 -23.42
C ARG A 395 4.94 -1.58 -23.11
N ALA A 396 4.43 -2.81 -23.04
CA ALA A 396 5.27 -3.98 -22.82
C ALA A 396 6.29 -4.17 -23.95
N ASP A 397 5.89 -4.02 -25.21
CA ASP A 397 6.78 -4.10 -26.37
C ASP A 397 7.87 -3.01 -26.30
N VAL A 398 7.51 -1.77 -25.98
CA VAL A 398 8.48 -0.67 -25.82
C VAL A 398 9.44 -0.95 -24.66
N ARG A 399 8.94 -1.46 -23.53
CA ARG A 399 9.75 -1.85 -22.37
C ARG A 399 10.81 -2.88 -22.74
N HIS A 400 10.40 -3.95 -23.43
CA HIS A 400 11.31 -5.00 -23.86
C HIS A 400 12.39 -4.47 -24.79
N ARG A 401 11.99 -3.67 -25.79
CA ARG A 401 12.95 -3.12 -26.75
C ARG A 401 13.90 -2.12 -26.11
N LEU A 402 13.40 -1.28 -25.18
CA LEU A 402 14.21 -0.35 -24.41
C LEU A 402 15.26 -1.08 -23.58
N LEU A 403 14.89 -2.15 -22.90
CA LEU A 403 15.81 -2.93 -22.08
C LEU A 403 16.96 -3.51 -22.92
N GLU A 404 16.63 -4.13 -24.05
CA GLU A 404 17.61 -4.68 -25.00
C GLU A 404 18.59 -3.60 -25.48
N MET A 405 18.05 -2.49 -26.00
CA MET A 405 18.88 -1.39 -26.53
C MET A 405 19.74 -0.72 -25.46
N LEU A 406 19.18 -0.48 -24.27
CA LEU A 406 19.89 0.18 -23.19
C LEU A 406 21.00 -0.70 -22.62
N ARG A 407 20.75 -2.00 -22.47
CA ARG A 407 21.76 -2.97 -22.06
C ARG A 407 22.93 -2.98 -23.03
N ASP A 408 22.69 -3.10 -24.33
CA ASP A 408 23.75 -3.13 -25.34
C ASP A 408 24.62 -1.87 -25.29
N ARG A 409 24.00 -0.69 -25.12
CA ARG A 409 24.73 0.58 -25.03
C ARG A 409 25.51 0.72 -23.73
N ILE A 410 24.98 0.25 -22.61
CA ILE A 410 25.68 0.31 -21.32
C ILE A 410 26.82 -0.70 -21.30
N LEU A 411 26.65 -1.90 -21.84
CA LEU A 411 27.74 -2.86 -21.99
C LEU A 411 28.83 -2.32 -22.92
N ALA A 412 28.45 -1.66 -24.02
CA ALA A 412 29.42 -1.00 -24.91
C ALA A 412 30.19 0.12 -24.20
N ALA A 413 29.51 0.94 -23.39
CA ALA A 413 30.14 1.98 -22.58
C ALA A 413 30.99 1.41 -21.44
N ALA A 414 30.57 0.30 -20.82
CA ALA A 414 31.29 -0.32 -19.71
C ALA A 414 32.56 -1.06 -20.14
N LYS A 415 32.69 -1.44 -21.43
CA LYS A 415 33.92 -2.03 -21.99
C LYS A 415 35.14 -1.13 -21.86
N SER A 416 34.98 0.19 -21.76
CA SER A 416 36.11 1.10 -21.53
C SER A 416 36.54 1.19 -20.06
N TYR A 417 35.74 0.66 -19.13
CA TYR A 417 35.97 0.77 -17.69
C TYR A 417 36.18 -0.59 -17.00
N ILE A 418 35.75 -1.70 -17.60
CA ILE A 418 35.70 -3.03 -16.96
C ILE A 418 36.28 -4.10 -17.89
N SER A 419 37.02 -5.06 -17.31
CA SER A 419 37.55 -6.21 -18.04
C SER A 419 36.42 -7.12 -18.59
N PRO A 420 36.57 -7.74 -19.78
CA PRO A 420 35.51 -8.55 -20.40
C PRO A 420 34.99 -9.71 -19.53
N ALA A 421 35.85 -10.30 -18.68
CA ALA A 421 35.49 -11.39 -17.79
C ALA A 421 34.59 -10.93 -16.62
N GLN A 422 34.86 -9.75 -16.05
CA GLN A 422 34.02 -9.15 -15.00
C GLN A 422 32.69 -8.65 -15.57
N LEU A 423 32.70 -8.13 -16.80
CA LEU A 423 31.51 -7.69 -17.51
C LEU A 423 30.51 -8.83 -17.72
N GLN A 424 30.97 -10.04 -18.09
CA GLN A 424 30.12 -11.23 -18.22
C GLN A 424 29.52 -11.68 -16.88
N GLN A 425 30.25 -11.52 -15.78
CA GLN A 425 29.76 -11.86 -14.45
C GLN A 425 28.70 -10.88 -13.94
N GLN A 426 28.81 -9.61 -14.33
CA GLN A 426 27.92 -8.52 -13.90
C GLN A 426 26.75 -8.26 -14.86
N ASP A 427 26.77 -8.81 -16.08
CA ASP A 427 25.75 -8.60 -17.12
C ASP A 427 24.32 -8.87 -16.60
N LYS A 428 24.13 -9.96 -15.84
CA LYS A 428 22.85 -10.28 -15.23
C LYS A 428 22.39 -9.25 -14.19
N GLN A 429 23.32 -8.73 -13.37
CA GLN A 429 23.00 -7.71 -12.37
C GLN A 429 22.70 -6.36 -13.02
N ILE A 430 23.38 -6.04 -14.13
CA ILE A 430 23.11 -4.85 -14.94
C ILE A 430 21.72 -4.96 -15.53
N GLU A 431 21.37 -6.10 -16.14
CA GLU A 431 20.03 -6.32 -16.70
C GLU A 431 18.92 -6.20 -15.64
N GLU A 432 19.11 -6.79 -14.45
CA GLU A 432 18.17 -6.68 -13.33
C GLU A 432 17.98 -5.22 -12.87
N ALA A 433 19.08 -4.47 -12.70
CA ALA A 433 19.03 -3.07 -12.31
C ALA A 433 18.38 -2.17 -13.38
N LEU A 434 18.67 -2.41 -14.66
CA LEU A 434 18.04 -1.70 -15.78
C LEU A 434 16.55 -2.00 -15.89
N SER A 435 16.17 -3.26 -15.69
CA SER A 435 14.76 -3.67 -15.68
C SER A 435 13.97 -2.92 -14.61
N GLU A 436 14.50 -2.80 -13.39
CA GLU A 436 13.85 -2.05 -12.30
C GLU A 436 13.65 -0.56 -12.66
N GLN A 437 14.67 0.09 -13.21
CA GLN A 437 14.59 1.50 -13.63
C GLN A 437 13.60 1.70 -14.78
N ILE A 438 13.65 0.85 -15.80
CA ILE A 438 12.75 0.92 -16.96
C ILE A 438 11.30 0.64 -16.53
N ASN A 439 11.08 -0.30 -15.61
CA ASN A 439 9.75 -0.60 -15.09
C ASN A 439 9.12 0.63 -14.44
N THR A 440 9.91 1.47 -13.76
CA THR A 440 9.43 2.71 -13.15
C THR A 440 8.94 3.69 -14.24
N VAL A 441 9.73 3.91 -15.29
CA VAL A 441 9.36 4.78 -16.43
C VAL A 441 8.07 4.32 -17.12
N ILE A 442 7.87 3.00 -17.26
CA ILE A 442 6.67 2.44 -17.90
C ILE A 442 5.46 2.46 -16.97
N GLN A 443 5.64 2.24 -15.67
CA GLN A 443 4.57 2.30 -14.67
C GLN A 443 3.99 3.71 -14.57
N GLU A 444 4.82 4.76 -14.61
CA GLU A 444 4.35 6.15 -14.69
C GLU A 444 3.39 6.37 -15.87
N ALA A 445 3.73 5.84 -17.05
CA ALA A 445 2.90 5.94 -18.24
C ALA A 445 1.59 5.12 -18.16
N GLU A 446 1.58 4.05 -17.36
CA GLU A 446 0.37 3.26 -17.09
C GLU A 446 -0.55 3.99 -16.09
N ILE A 447 0.01 4.60 -15.05
CA ILE A 447 -0.71 5.42 -14.08
C ILE A 447 -1.34 6.64 -14.78
N GLU A 448 -0.58 7.34 -15.62
CA GLU A 448 -1.07 8.44 -16.46
C GLU A 448 -2.28 8.01 -17.31
N ALA A 449 -2.21 6.84 -17.94
CA ALA A 449 -3.28 6.36 -18.82
C ALA A 449 -4.53 5.84 -18.10
N SER A 450 -4.43 5.54 -16.80
CA SER A 450 -5.55 5.03 -15.99
C SER A 450 -6.25 6.14 -15.20
N THR A 451 -5.64 7.31 -15.07
CA THR A 451 -6.22 8.45 -14.37
C THR A 451 -7.08 9.30 -15.32
N ALA A 452 -8.38 9.38 -15.05
CA ALA A 452 -9.36 10.08 -15.91
C ALA A 452 -9.27 11.62 -15.88
N LYS A 453 -8.30 12.19 -15.14
CA LYS A 453 -8.13 13.64 -15.00
C LYS A 453 -6.84 14.06 -15.67
N LYS A 454 -6.94 15.13 -16.47
CA LYS A 454 -5.83 15.89 -17.05
C LYS A 454 -4.78 16.22 -15.98
N THR A 455 -3.81 15.34 -15.77
CA THR A 455 -2.61 15.66 -15.01
C THR A 455 -1.79 16.62 -15.85
N THR A 456 -1.34 17.71 -15.23
CA THR A 456 -0.53 18.77 -15.85
C THR A 456 0.89 18.32 -16.22
N THR A 457 1.27 17.09 -15.84
CA THR A 457 2.59 16.50 -16.05
C THR A 457 2.47 15.20 -16.85
N SER A 458 2.80 15.27 -18.15
CA SER A 458 2.89 14.10 -19.02
C SER A 458 4.16 13.29 -18.68
N SER A 459 4.07 11.95 -18.59
CA SER A 459 5.24 11.10 -18.33
C SER A 459 6.32 11.26 -19.40
N ILE A 460 7.59 10.94 -19.08
CA ILE A 460 8.69 10.99 -20.06
C ILE A 460 8.37 10.10 -21.27
N PHE A 461 7.73 8.96 -21.03
CA PHE A 461 7.22 8.09 -22.09
C PHE A 461 6.23 8.82 -23.00
N SER A 462 5.18 9.43 -22.46
CA SER A 462 4.16 10.16 -23.23
C SER A 462 4.77 11.36 -23.96
N GLN A 463 5.69 12.10 -23.33
CA GLN A 463 6.42 13.21 -23.97
C GLN A 463 7.20 12.74 -25.20
N LYS A 464 8.01 11.68 -25.05
CA LYS A 464 8.81 11.13 -26.15
C LYS A 464 7.94 10.53 -27.26
N LEU A 465 6.85 9.88 -26.87
CA LEU A 465 5.86 9.36 -27.81
C LEU A 465 5.21 10.48 -28.62
N CYS A 466 4.81 11.57 -27.98
CA CYS A 466 4.22 12.72 -28.67
C CYS A 466 5.20 13.41 -29.60
N ILE A 467 6.44 13.64 -29.16
CA ILE A 467 7.51 14.19 -30.02
C ILE A 467 7.72 13.32 -31.26
N TYR A 468 7.65 12.00 -31.11
CA TYR A 468 7.78 11.09 -32.26
C TYR A 468 6.56 11.11 -33.19
N LEU A 469 5.35 11.13 -32.62
CA LEU A 469 4.11 11.18 -33.40
C LEU A 469 3.95 12.49 -34.16
N ASP A 470 4.33 13.63 -33.58
CA ASP A 470 4.32 14.94 -34.23
C ASP A 470 5.33 15.04 -35.39
N LYS A 471 6.35 14.16 -35.44
CA LYS A 471 7.25 14.03 -36.59
C LYS A 471 6.68 13.15 -37.71
N MET A 472 5.67 12.33 -37.42
CA MET A 472 5.12 11.31 -38.33
C MET A 472 3.75 11.68 -38.94
N ILE A 473 2.96 12.49 -38.25
CA ILE A 473 1.64 12.99 -38.66
C ILE A 473 1.81 14.40 -39.20
#